data_AF-A0A2D5MTH8-F1
#
_entry.id   AF-A0A2D5MTH8-F1
#
_cell.length_a   1.000
_cell.length_b   1.000
_cell.length_c   1.000
_cell.angle_alpha   90.00
_cell.angle_beta   90.00
_cell.angle_gamma   90.00
#
_symmetry.space_group_name_H-M   'P 1'
#
loop_
_entity.id
_entity.type
_entity.pdbx_description
1 polymer ?
#
loop_
_entity_poly.entity_id
_entity_poly.type
_entity_poly.pdbx_seq_one_letter_code
_entity_poly.pdbx_strand_id
1 'polypeptide(L)'
;MAKRRFRVQGSNYGGELAIGQVSKEFVDYFIDKDESDLIETVTSYEWDDEDMGDKDAPKIAEEFNGWYECDDLEHLNNSYADGEWFVNEVPADGSDDYAWDENEVRFEPYHLYGREAYHQDKDEEGLIPVLCFHSGEKGGFGSYFIETDGEDFDPKKLAFSSVETSVSEIVENVWYNKELIEADFDYNDTTGKGYYASVGYFNPKWHDKDEMYTPEYLKENEYWEGFDEQESD
;
A
#
# COMPACT_ATOMS: atom_id res chain seq x y z
N MET A 1 -3.88 -17.89 -29.99
CA MET A 1 -2.67 -18.53 -30.54
C MET A 1 -2.12 -19.44 -29.44
N ALA A 2 -0.81 -19.60 -29.23
CA ALA A 2 -0.35 -20.18 -27.96
C ALA A 2 -0.56 -19.15 -26.84
N LYS A 3 -1.04 -19.58 -25.67
CA LYS A 3 -1.15 -18.69 -24.50
C LYS A 3 0.23 -18.21 -24.08
N ARG A 4 0.30 -16.99 -23.56
CA ARG A 4 1.50 -16.42 -22.93
C ARG A 4 1.12 -15.87 -21.56
N ARG A 5 2.08 -15.82 -20.66
CA ARG A 5 1.87 -15.40 -19.26
C ARG A 5 2.99 -14.45 -18.88
N PHE A 6 2.63 -13.39 -18.17
CA PHE A 6 3.56 -12.33 -17.76
C PHE A 6 3.44 -12.13 -16.26
N ARG A 7 4.58 -12.06 -15.57
CA ARG A 7 4.68 -11.60 -14.19
C ARG A 7 4.98 -10.11 -14.23
N VAL A 8 4.06 -9.32 -13.69
CA VAL A 8 4.24 -7.88 -13.48
C VAL A 8 4.48 -7.62 -12.00
N GLN A 9 5.39 -6.70 -11.69
CA GLN A 9 5.72 -6.28 -10.33
C GLN A 9 5.91 -4.76 -10.31
N GLY A 10 5.50 -4.14 -9.20
CA GLY A 10 5.88 -2.76 -8.91
C GLY A 10 7.30 -2.67 -8.37
N SER A 11 7.60 -1.55 -7.72
CA SER A 11 8.93 -1.24 -7.17
C SER A 11 9.51 -2.34 -6.29
N ASN A 12 10.84 -2.44 -6.27
CA ASN A 12 11.57 -3.29 -5.31
C ASN A 12 11.61 -2.69 -3.88
N TYR A 13 10.78 -1.69 -3.62
CA TYR A 13 10.63 -0.96 -2.36
C TYR A 13 9.14 -0.78 -2.10
N GLY A 14 8.74 -0.95 -0.85
CA GLY A 14 7.36 -0.95 -0.44
C GLY A 14 7.27 -1.36 1.02
N GLY A 15 6.10 -1.84 1.41
CA GLY A 15 5.92 -2.50 2.69
C GLY A 15 4.51 -2.44 3.21
N GLU A 16 4.37 -2.71 4.49
CA GLU A 16 3.10 -2.84 5.17
C GLU A 16 2.75 -1.54 5.91
N LEU A 17 1.50 -1.12 5.79
CA LEU A 17 0.93 0.07 6.42
C LEU A 17 -0.31 -0.35 7.18
N ALA A 18 -0.44 0.14 8.41
CA ALA A 18 -1.66 0.07 9.19
C ALA A 18 -2.02 1.47 9.71
N ILE A 19 -3.29 1.85 9.56
CA ILE A 19 -3.87 3.06 10.13
C ILE A 19 -5.09 2.67 10.95
N GLY A 20 -5.12 3.12 12.19
CA GLY A 20 -6.23 2.80 13.06
C GLY A 20 -6.41 3.75 14.23
N GLN A 21 -7.57 3.63 14.86
CA GLN A 21 -7.96 4.46 15.99
C GLN A 21 -7.20 4.04 17.26
N VAL A 22 -6.64 5.03 17.95
CA VAL A 22 -5.93 4.85 19.23
C VAL A 22 -6.48 5.78 20.31
N SER A 23 -5.93 5.74 21.52
CA SER A 23 -6.36 6.61 22.60
C SER A 23 -5.96 8.07 22.32
N LYS A 24 -6.85 9.00 22.67
CA LYS A 24 -6.56 10.44 22.56
C LYS A 24 -5.35 10.84 23.40
N GLU A 25 -5.22 10.27 24.60
CA GLU A 25 -4.09 10.57 25.50
C GLU A 25 -2.77 10.18 24.86
N PHE A 26 -2.70 9.05 24.14
CA PHE A 26 -1.51 8.62 23.41
C PHE A 26 -1.15 9.59 22.29
N VAL A 27 -2.12 10.00 21.47
CA VAL A 27 -1.91 10.99 20.41
C VAL A 27 -1.41 12.31 21.00
N ASP A 28 -2.12 12.88 21.98
CA ASP A 28 -1.74 14.13 22.63
C ASP A 28 -0.33 14.10 23.23
N TYR A 29 0.14 12.93 23.66
CA TYR A 29 1.47 12.75 24.23
C TYR A 29 2.58 12.74 23.17
N PHE A 30 2.34 12.12 22.01
CA PHE A 30 3.36 11.92 20.96
C PHE A 30 3.32 12.93 19.82
N ILE A 31 2.25 13.71 19.67
CA ILE A 31 2.04 14.59 18.50
C ILE A 31 3.14 15.63 18.29
N ASP A 32 3.78 16.08 19.37
CA ASP A 32 4.89 17.05 19.35
C ASP A 32 6.25 16.41 19.67
N LYS A 33 6.33 15.07 19.73
CA LYS A 33 7.56 14.31 20.04
C LYS A 33 8.29 13.86 18.78
N ASP A 34 9.54 13.45 18.95
CA ASP A 34 10.32 12.87 17.87
C ASP A 34 9.72 11.52 17.42
N GLU A 35 9.66 11.30 16.11
CA GLU A 35 9.13 10.07 15.50
C GLU A 35 9.82 8.81 16.05
N SER A 36 11.12 8.89 16.36
CA SER A 36 11.86 7.77 16.96
C SER A 36 11.30 7.33 18.30
N ASP A 37 10.87 8.28 19.15
CA ASP A 37 10.29 7.97 20.46
C ASP A 37 8.95 7.25 20.30
N LEU A 38 8.15 7.65 19.30
CA LEU A 38 6.91 7.00 18.92
C LEU A 38 7.17 5.58 18.42
N ILE A 39 8.09 5.41 17.47
CA ILE A 39 8.46 4.10 16.90
C ILE A 39 8.96 3.14 17.99
N GLU A 40 9.89 3.59 18.84
CA GLU A 40 10.43 2.78 19.92
C GLU A 40 9.32 2.37 20.91
N THR A 41 8.43 3.30 21.25
CA THR A 41 7.30 2.99 22.15
C THR A 41 6.32 2.00 21.52
N VAL A 42 5.89 2.21 20.27
CA VAL A 42 4.93 1.33 19.61
C VAL A 42 5.51 -0.07 19.39
N THR A 43 6.78 -0.16 18.98
CA THR A 43 7.44 -1.46 18.77
C THR A 43 7.74 -2.20 20.07
N SER A 44 7.89 -1.50 21.21
CA SER A 44 8.08 -2.15 22.51
C SER A 44 6.93 -3.11 22.89
N TYR A 45 5.70 -2.82 22.43
CA TYR A 45 4.55 -3.72 22.62
C TYR A 45 4.68 -5.03 21.84
N GLU A 46 5.18 -4.98 20.60
CA GLU A 46 5.38 -6.16 19.75
C GLU A 46 6.41 -7.12 20.34
N TRP A 47 7.48 -6.55 20.90
CA TRP A 47 8.59 -7.32 21.46
C TRP A 47 8.39 -7.71 22.93
N ASP A 48 7.34 -7.21 23.59
CA ASP A 48 7.13 -7.33 25.04
C ASP A 48 8.37 -6.85 25.83
N ASP A 49 8.97 -5.74 25.38
CA ASP A 49 10.22 -5.16 25.94
C ASP A 49 9.94 -3.83 26.64
N GLU A 50 9.62 -3.92 27.94
CA GLU A 50 9.34 -2.75 28.79
C GLU A 50 10.51 -1.76 28.95
N ASP A 51 11.72 -2.10 28.49
CA ASP A 51 12.90 -1.22 28.57
C ASP A 51 13.18 -0.43 27.28
N MET A 52 12.47 -0.71 26.17
CA MET A 52 12.66 -0.05 24.87
C MET A 52 11.81 1.23 24.68
N GLY A 53 10.60 1.28 25.26
CA GLY A 53 9.64 2.39 25.05
C GLY A 53 9.69 3.51 26.10
N ASP A 54 8.95 4.59 25.84
CA ASP A 54 8.74 5.67 26.81
C ASP A 54 7.81 5.19 27.94
N LYS A 55 8.37 5.04 29.15
CA LYS A 55 7.66 4.52 30.33
C LYS A 55 6.55 5.43 30.85
N ASP A 56 6.57 6.70 30.47
CA ASP A 56 5.54 7.68 30.83
C ASP A 56 4.45 7.80 29.76
N ALA A 57 4.57 7.07 28.64
CA ALA A 57 3.58 7.07 27.57
C ALA A 57 2.22 6.56 28.06
N PRO A 58 1.10 7.23 27.70
CA PRO A 58 -0.23 6.69 27.85
C PRO A 58 -0.38 5.37 27.09
N LYS A 59 -1.40 4.57 27.43
CA LYS A 59 -1.70 3.37 26.65
C LYS A 59 -2.24 3.74 25.27
N ILE A 60 -1.75 3.07 24.24
CA ILE A 60 -2.26 3.19 22.88
C ILE A 60 -3.72 2.74 22.77
N ALA A 61 -4.10 1.62 23.39
CA ALA A 61 -5.47 1.11 23.50
C ALA A 61 -5.62 0.23 24.75
N GLU A 62 -6.84 -0.27 25.05
CA GLU A 62 -7.06 -1.21 26.16
C GLU A 62 -6.33 -2.55 25.92
N GLU A 63 -6.40 -3.05 24.68
CA GLU A 63 -5.71 -4.23 24.17
C GLU A 63 -4.92 -3.82 22.93
N PHE A 64 -3.61 -4.10 22.90
CA PHE A 64 -2.74 -3.79 21.77
C PHE A 64 -1.49 -4.68 21.85
N ASN A 65 -1.22 -5.45 20.78
CA ASN A 65 -0.01 -6.28 20.71
C ASN A 65 0.98 -5.76 19.66
N GLY A 66 0.51 -5.13 18.59
CA GLY A 66 1.39 -4.64 17.54
C GLY A 66 0.70 -3.62 16.65
N TRP A 67 1.51 -2.80 15.99
CA TRP A 67 1.02 -1.73 15.11
C TRP A 67 0.19 -2.26 13.93
N TYR A 68 0.49 -3.45 13.43
CA TYR A 68 -0.23 -4.10 12.33
C TYR A 68 -1.67 -4.51 12.69
N GLU A 69 -2.04 -4.49 13.98
CA GLU A 69 -3.41 -4.67 14.45
C GLU A 69 -4.20 -3.34 14.49
N CYS A 70 -3.53 -2.21 14.25
CA CYS A 70 -4.14 -0.88 14.22
C CYS A 70 -4.61 -0.59 12.80
N ASP A 71 -5.64 -1.32 12.35
CA ASP A 71 -5.97 -1.46 10.93
C ASP A 71 -7.46 -1.22 10.61
N ASP A 72 -8.21 -0.61 11.53
CA ASP A 72 -9.65 -0.36 11.35
C ASP A 72 -9.97 0.74 10.34
N LEU A 73 -8.97 1.51 9.88
CA LEU A 73 -9.11 2.51 8.81
C LEU A 73 -8.44 2.08 7.51
N GLU A 74 -7.16 1.70 7.55
CA GLU A 74 -6.42 1.22 6.37
C GLU A 74 -5.45 0.09 6.75
N HIS A 75 -5.33 -0.90 5.86
CA HIS A 75 -4.31 -1.94 5.92
C HIS A 75 -3.83 -2.25 4.50
N LEU A 76 -2.57 -1.96 4.20
CA LEU A 76 -2.00 -2.18 2.86
C LEU A 76 -0.66 -2.88 2.96
N ASN A 77 -0.35 -3.73 1.98
CA ASN A 77 1.00 -4.28 1.81
C ASN A 77 1.31 -4.36 0.32
N ASN A 78 2.11 -3.43 -0.17
CA ASN A 78 2.47 -3.37 -1.59
C ASN A 78 3.71 -2.51 -1.83
N SER A 79 4.11 -2.44 -3.09
CA SER A 79 5.16 -1.54 -3.56
C SER A 79 4.75 -0.07 -3.42
N TYR A 80 5.73 0.83 -3.30
CA TYR A 80 5.46 2.27 -3.36
C TYR A 80 4.99 2.70 -4.75
N ALA A 81 4.05 3.63 -4.79
CA ALA A 81 3.44 4.11 -6.02
C ALA A 81 4.39 4.92 -6.93
N ASP A 82 5.42 5.53 -6.36
CA ASP A 82 6.40 6.36 -7.06
C ASP A 82 7.58 5.56 -7.68
N GLY A 83 7.54 4.23 -7.58
CA GLY A 83 8.62 3.37 -8.05
C GLY A 83 8.44 2.83 -9.48
N GLU A 84 9.50 2.20 -9.97
CA GLU A 84 9.53 1.58 -11.30
C GLU A 84 8.68 0.30 -11.34
N TRP A 85 8.06 0.01 -12.49
CA TRP A 85 7.36 -1.24 -12.76
C TRP A 85 8.14 -2.13 -13.72
N PHE A 86 7.98 -3.43 -13.54
CA PHE A 86 8.73 -4.47 -14.25
C PHE A 86 7.79 -5.54 -14.78
N VAL A 87 8.08 -6.06 -15.98
CA VAL A 87 7.39 -7.21 -16.55
C VAL A 87 8.39 -8.25 -17.05
N ASN A 88 8.09 -9.52 -16.78
CA ASN A 88 8.82 -10.69 -17.27
C ASN A 88 7.83 -11.68 -17.90
N GLU A 89 8.17 -12.26 -19.05
CA GLU A 89 7.40 -13.40 -19.58
C GLU A 89 7.79 -14.67 -18.81
N VAL A 90 6.79 -15.43 -18.39
CA VAL A 90 6.97 -16.67 -17.61
C VAL A 90 6.26 -17.83 -18.32
N PRO A 91 6.61 -19.10 -18.01
CA PRO A 91 5.96 -20.24 -18.64
C PRO A 91 4.44 -20.18 -18.55
N ALA A 92 3.76 -20.31 -19.68
CA ALA A 92 2.30 -20.19 -19.76
C ALA A 92 1.53 -21.28 -18.97
N ASP A 93 2.21 -22.32 -18.50
CA ASP A 93 1.66 -23.37 -17.65
C ASP A 93 1.88 -23.12 -16.14
N GLY A 94 2.47 -21.99 -15.77
CA GLY A 94 2.76 -21.61 -14.38
C GLY A 94 3.87 -22.45 -13.72
N SER A 95 4.65 -23.20 -14.51
CA SER A 95 5.67 -24.11 -13.96
C SER A 95 6.87 -23.41 -13.33
N ASP A 96 7.12 -22.15 -13.67
CA ASP A 96 8.22 -21.33 -13.14
C ASP A 96 7.86 -19.83 -13.17
N ASP A 97 6.76 -19.48 -12.49
CA ASP A 97 6.23 -18.10 -12.41
C ASP A 97 7.23 -17.11 -11.78
N TYR A 98 8.23 -17.61 -11.06
CA TYR A 98 9.27 -16.82 -10.38
C TYR A 98 10.65 -16.96 -11.02
N ALA A 99 10.71 -17.51 -12.25
CA ALA A 99 11.94 -17.57 -13.02
C ALA A 99 12.59 -16.18 -13.10
N TRP A 100 13.90 -16.15 -12.90
CA TRP A 100 14.69 -14.97 -13.17
C TRP A 100 14.94 -14.88 -14.68
N ASP A 101 14.48 -13.81 -15.31
CA ASP A 101 14.77 -13.50 -16.70
C ASP A 101 15.68 -12.26 -16.78
N GLU A 102 16.73 -12.36 -17.57
CA GLU A 102 17.64 -11.24 -17.85
C GLU A 102 16.99 -10.16 -18.74
N ASN A 103 15.83 -10.46 -19.33
CA ASN A 103 15.08 -9.59 -20.24
C ASN A 103 13.93 -8.83 -19.57
N GLU A 104 13.96 -8.67 -18.24
CA GLU A 104 13.02 -7.83 -17.52
C GLU A 104 12.86 -6.46 -18.18
N VAL A 105 11.62 -6.10 -18.49
CA VAL A 105 11.28 -4.83 -19.15
C VAL A 105 10.70 -3.87 -18.13
N ARG A 106 11.27 -2.66 -18.10
CA ARG A 106 10.74 -1.55 -17.31
C ARG A 106 9.69 -0.77 -18.06
N PHE A 107 8.65 -0.34 -17.37
CA PHE A 107 7.60 0.51 -17.95
C PHE A 107 6.95 1.38 -16.88
N GLU A 108 6.10 2.30 -17.31
CA GLU A 108 5.31 3.18 -16.45
C GLU A 108 3.83 2.93 -16.76
N PRO A 109 3.06 2.33 -15.83
CA PRO A 109 1.62 2.18 -16.01
C PRO A 109 0.86 3.48 -15.77
N TYR A 110 -0.41 3.50 -16.15
CA TYR A 110 -1.29 4.63 -15.91
C TYR A 110 -1.73 4.67 -14.44
N HIS A 111 -1.51 5.79 -13.76
CA HIS A 111 -2.08 6.02 -12.43
C HIS A 111 -3.55 6.45 -12.57
N LEU A 112 -4.47 5.56 -12.19
CA LEU A 112 -5.91 5.74 -12.41
C LEU A 112 -6.51 6.74 -11.42
N TYR A 113 -6.20 6.58 -10.14
CA TYR A 113 -6.59 7.47 -9.05
C TYR A 113 -5.77 7.19 -7.79
N GLY A 114 -5.62 8.21 -6.94
CA GLY A 114 -5.12 8.08 -5.57
C GLY A 114 -6.26 8.28 -4.57
N ARG A 115 -6.25 7.53 -3.46
CA ARG A 115 -7.10 7.79 -2.29
C ARG A 115 -6.28 8.44 -1.20
N GLU A 116 -6.89 9.34 -0.44
CA GLU A 116 -6.22 9.98 0.69
C GLU A 116 -6.65 9.36 2.03
N ALA A 117 -5.66 9.06 2.87
CA ALA A 117 -5.85 8.66 4.27
C ALA A 117 -4.93 9.47 5.21
N TYR A 118 -5.11 10.80 5.16
CA TYR A 118 -4.34 11.74 5.98
C TYR A 118 -5.00 12.06 7.34
N HIS A 119 -4.15 12.33 8.32
CA HIS A 119 -4.53 12.96 9.58
C HIS A 119 -3.90 14.34 9.73
N GLN A 120 -4.38 15.10 10.71
CA GLN A 120 -3.86 16.43 11.04
C GLN A 120 -3.49 16.54 12.52
N ASP A 121 -2.65 17.50 12.87
CA ASP A 121 -2.19 17.65 14.25
C ASP A 121 -3.26 18.22 15.19
N LYS A 122 -4.28 18.88 14.63
CA LYS A 122 -5.29 19.60 15.43
C LYS A 122 -6.50 18.75 15.73
N ASP A 123 -6.77 18.61 17.03
CA ASP A 123 -8.02 18.09 17.56
C ASP A 123 -9.17 19.08 17.24
N GLU A 124 -10.09 18.65 16.38
CA GLU A 124 -11.28 19.39 15.96
C GLU A 124 -12.53 18.52 16.07
N GLU A 125 -13.70 19.16 16.09
CA GLU A 125 -14.96 18.45 16.30
C GLU A 125 -15.23 17.39 15.21
N GLY A 126 -15.37 16.13 15.64
CA GLY A 126 -15.70 15.01 14.77
C GLY A 126 -14.48 14.26 14.20
N LEU A 127 -13.26 14.65 14.59
CA LEU A 127 -12.05 13.92 14.26
C LEU A 127 -11.78 12.83 15.31
N ILE A 128 -11.04 11.80 14.92
CA ILE A 128 -10.66 10.68 15.79
C ILE A 128 -9.14 10.59 15.92
N PRO A 129 -8.61 10.27 17.11
CA PRO A 129 -7.18 10.03 17.32
C PRO A 129 -6.71 8.75 16.61
N VAL A 130 -5.66 8.83 15.82
CA VAL A 130 -5.12 7.70 15.04
C VAL A 130 -3.62 7.53 15.20
N LEU A 131 -3.17 6.29 15.00
CA LEU A 131 -1.79 5.95 14.67
C LEU A 131 -1.76 5.56 13.19
N CYS A 132 -0.78 6.10 12.47
CA CYS A 132 -0.40 5.70 11.12
C CYS A 132 1.02 5.12 11.20
N PHE A 133 1.17 3.83 10.91
CA PHE A 133 2.43 3.13 11.06
C PHE A 133 2.77 2.37 9.78
N HIS A 134 4.01 2.51 9.33
CA HIS A 134 4.50 1.87 8.12
C HIS A 134 5.84 1.18 8.37
N SER A 135 5.90 -0.09 7.99
CA SER A 135 7.13 -0.84 7.84
C SER A 135 7.55 -0.81 6.38
N GLY A 136 8.67 -0.16 6.09
CA GLY A 136 9.25 -0.10 4.75
C GLY A 136 10.40 -1.09 4.58
N GLU A 137 10.34 -1.90 3.54
CA GLU A 137 11.37 -2.90 3.21
C GLU A 137 11.88 -2.79 1.77
N LYS A 138 12.91 -3.61 1.46
CA LYS A 138 13.35 -3.88 0.08
C LYS A 138 12.97 -5.30 -0.30
N GLY A 139 12.42 -5.53 -1.47
CA GLY A 139 11.97 -6.85 -1.87
C GLY A 139 10.91 -6.80 -2.95
N GLY A 140 10.26 -7.95 -3.19
CA GLY A 140 9.12 -8.01 -4.10
C GLY A 140 7.82 -7.82 -3.33
N PHE A 141 6.98 -6.86 -3.73
CA PHE A 141 5.71 -6.57 -3.05
C PHE A 141 4.54 -6.82 -4.00
N GLY A 142 3.91 -7.98 -3.87
CA GLY A 142 2.87 -8.43 -4.78
C GLY A 142 3.38 -8.75 -6.19
N SER A 143 2.84 -9.81 -6.79
CA SER A 143 3.05 -10.13 -8.21
C SER A 143 1.69 -10.20 -8.91
N TYR A 144 1.62 -9.68 -10.13
CA TYR A 144 0.40 -9.65 -10.92
C TYR A 144 0.61 -10.50 -12.17
N PHE A 145 -0.17 -11.57 -12.31
CA PHE A 145 -0.02 -12.49 -13.43
C PHE A 145 -1.07 -12.22 -14.52
N ILE A 146 -0.58 -11.95 -15.73
CA ILE A 146 -1.40 -11.55 -16.87
C ILE A 146 -1.26 -12.59 -17.97
N GLU A 147 -2.38 -13.12 -18.46
CA GLU A 147 -2.41 -14.05 -19.59
C GLU A 147 -2.89 -13.36 -20.87
N THR A 148 -2.26 -13.68 -22.00
CA THR A 148 -2.68 -13.23 -23.32
C THR A 148 -2.90 -14.41 -24.27
N ASP A 149 -3.64 -14.19 -25.36
CA ASP A 149 -3.92 -15.19 -26.40
C ASP A 149 -2.84 -15.21 -27.50
N GLY A 150 -1.60 -14.97 -27.08
CA GLY A 150 -0.39 -15.00 -27.90
C GLY A 150 0.11 -13.63 -28.31
N GLU A 151 -0.60 -12.56 -27.96
CA GLU A 151 -0.08 -11.19 -28.02
C GLU A 151 1.06 -10.97 -27.00
N ASP A 152 1.92 -9.98 -27.26
CA ASP A 152 2.84 -9.46 -26.24
C ASP A 152 2.07 -8.72 -25.13
N PHE A 153 2.71 -8.56 -23.98
CA PHE A 153 2.25 -7.65 -22.94
C PHE A 153 2.24 -6.21 -23.49
N ASP A 154 1.15 -5.49 -23.25
CA ASP A 154 1.00 -4.10 -23.64
C ASP A 154 1.00 -3.22 -22.36
N PRO A 155 2.07 -2.46 -22.09
CA PRO A 155 2.16 -1.64 -20.89
C PRO A 155 1.06 -0.58 -20.80
N LYS A 156 0.47 -0.18 -21.95
CA LYS A 156 -0.63 0.79 -21.97
C LYS A 156 -1.93 0.24 -21.41
N LYS A 157 -2.08 -1.08 -21.36
CA LYS A 157 -3.24 -1.75 -20.78
C LYS A 157 -3.21 -1.84 -19.26
N LEU A 158 -2.09 -1.49 -18.63
CA LEU A 158 -1.94 -1.59 -17.19
C LEU A 158 -2.22 -0.25 -16.52
N ALA A 159 -3.10 -0.29 -15.52
CA ALA A 159 -3.40 0.82 -14.65
C ALA A 159 -3.28 0.40 -13.19
N PHE A 160 -3.04 1.34 -12.29
CA PHE A 160 -3.03 1.10 -10.85
C PHE A 160 -3.66 2.26 -10.08
N SER A 161 -4.05 2.03 -8.84
CA SER A 161 -4.41 3.07 -7.86
C SER A 161 -3.43 3.06 -6.70
N SER A 162 -3.35 4.18 -5.99
CA SER A 162 -2.57 4.29 -4.76
C SER A 162 -3.40 4.78 -3.57
N VAL A 163 -2.87 4.57 -2.37
CA VAL A 163 -3.33 5.26 -1.16
C VAL A 163 -2.19 6.12 -0.63
N GLU A 164 -2.46 7.42 -0.52
CA GLU A 164 -1.57 8.46 -0.03
C GLU A 164 -1.81 8.70 1.46
N THR A 165 -0.73 8.63 2.25
CA THR A 165 -0.79 8.76 3.71
C THR A 165 0.31 9.68 4.25
N SER A 166 0.28 9.92 5.56
CA SER A 166 1.29 10.73 6.24
C SER A 166 2.70 10.13 6.23
N VAL A 167 2.85 8.83 5.94
CA VAL A 167 4.15 8.10 6.04
C VAL A 167 4.55 7.34 4.77
N SER A 168 3.61 7.09 3.85
CA SER A 168 3.87 6.36 2.60
C SER A 168 2.77 6.58 1.56
N GLU A 169 3.09 6.30 0.29
CA GLU A 169 2.13 6.16 -0.80
C GLU A 169 2.27 4.76 -1.40
N ILE A 170 1.24 3.93 -1.28
CA ILE A 170 1.30 2.48 -1.56
C ILE A 170 0.32 2.13 -2.67
N VAL A 171 0.75 1.26 -3.59
CA VAL A 171 -0.12 0.68 -4.62
C VAL A 171 -1.25 -0.13 -3.96
N GLU A 172 -2.50 0.14 -4.34
CA GLU A 172 -3.67 -0.54 -3.79
C GLU A 172 -4.21 -1.58 -4.77
N ASN A 173 -4.63 -1.13 -5.96
CA ASN A 173 -5.26 -1.98 -6.96
C ASN A 173 -4.48 -1.92 -8.28
N VAL A 174 -4.53 -3.03 -9.04
CA VAL A 174 -3.92 -3.13 -10.37
C VAL A 174 -4.93 -3.71 -11.35
N TRP A 175 -5.05 -3.08 -12.51
CA TRP A 175 -5.91 -3.55 -13.60
C TRP A 175 -5.08 -3.81 -14.85
N TYR A 176 -5.48 -4.83 -15.60
CA TYR A 176 -5.03 -5.02 -16.97
C TYR A 176 -6.25 -5.07 -17.90
N ASN A 177 -6.29 -4.20 -18.91
CA ASN A 177 -7.45 -4.07 -19.80
C ASN A 177 -8.77 -3.84 -19.03
N LYS A 178 -8.70 -3.01 -17.98
CA LYS A 178 -9.80 -2.66 -17.06
C LYS A 178 -10.36 -3.84 -16.25
N GLU A 179 -9.69 -4.99 -16.24
CA GLU A 179 -9.99 -6.12 -15.36
C GLU A 179 -9.04 -6.09 -14.16
N LEU A 180 -9.61 -6.15 -12.94
CA LEU A 180 -8.83 -6.14 -11.69
C LEU A 180 -7.99 -7.42 -11.61
N ILE A 181 -6.71 -7.27 -11.30
CA ILE A 181 -5.76 -8.35 -11.13
C ILE A 181 -5.46 -8.51 -9.65
N GLU A 182 -5.72 -9.70 -9.13
CA GLU A 182 -5.42 -10.04 -7.73
C GLU A 182 -3.89 -10.08 -7.55
N ALA A 183 -3.42 -9.45 -6.48
CA ALA A 183 -2.02 -9.50 -6.08
C ALA A 183 -1.68 -10.90 -5.53
N ASP A 184 -0.66 -11.53 -6.08
CA ASP A 184 -0.08 -12.77 -5.58
C ASP A 184 1.07 -12.47 -4.61
N PHE A 185 0.97 -12.97 -3.38
CA PHE A 185 1.95 -12.79 -2.31
C PHE A 185 2.73 -14.07 -1.96
N ASP A 186 2.58 -15.16 -2.73
CA ASP A 186 3.22 -16.46 -2.45
C ASP A 186 4.76 -16.40 -2.48
N TYR A 187 5.33 -15.38 -3.15
CA TYR A 187 6.77 -15.13 -3.22
C TYR A 187 7.15 -13.70 -2.82
N ASN A 188 6.53 -13.18 -1.76
CA ASN A 188 6.88 -11.92 -1.14
C ASN A 188 8.09 -12.10 -0.18
N ASP A 189 9.31 -11.89 -0.69
CA ASP A 189 10.56 -11.93 0.09
C ASP A 189 11.14 -10.53 0.24
N THR A 190 11.20 -10.07 1.49
CA THR A 190 11.62 -8.71 1.85
C THR A 190 12.80 -8.72 2.83
N THR A 191 13.69 -7.76 2.69
CA THR A 191 14.87 -7.58 3.53
C THR A 191 15.14 -6.13 3.85
N GLY A 192 15.73 -5.91 5.03
CA GLY A 192 15.94 -4.58 5.58
C GLY A 192 14.61 -3.96 6.01
N LYS A 193 14.53 -3.49 7.25
CA LYS A 193 13.31 -2.92 7.81
C LYS A 193 13.60 -1.49 8.27
N GLY A 194 12.83 -0.54 7.77
CA GLY A 194 12.76 0.82 8.28
C GLY A 194 11.33 1.06 8.79
N TYR A 195 11.19 1.73 9.93
CA TYR A 195 9.89 2.11 10.46
C TYR A 195 9.66 3.60 10.29
N TYR A 196 8.42 3.95 9.97
CA TYR A 196 7.92 5.32 9.85
C TYR A 196 6.57 5.38 10.56
N ALA A 197 6.37 6.40 11.39
CA ALA A 197 5.17 6.48 12.20
C ALA A 197 4.74 7.92 12.45
N SER A 198 3.43 8.14 12.52
CA SER A 198 2.87 9.42 12.90
C SER A 198 1.54 9.22 13.64
N VAL A 199 1.25 10.11 14.58
CA VAL A 199 -0.03 10.19 15.26
C VAL A 199 -0.73 11.49 14.92
N GLY A 200 -2.06 11.50 15.02
CA GLY A 200 -2.83 12.73 14.92
C GLY A 200 -4.33 12.48 14.89
N TYR A 201 -5.05 13.42 14.27
CA TYR A 201 -6.49 13.48 14.25
C TYR A 201 -7.01 13.29 12.83
N PHE A 202 -7.66 12.16 12.59
CA PHE A 202 -8.22 11.76 11.31
C PHE A 202 -9.66 12.23 11.18
N ASN A 203 -10.10 12.60 9.97
CA ASN A 203 -11.48 12.96 9.70
C ASN A 203 -12.22 11.82 8.95
N PRO A 204 -13.05 11.01 9.63
CA PRO A 204 -13.71 9.87 9.01
C PRO A 204 -14.68 10.23 7.88
N LYS A 205 -15.08 11.50 7.75
CA LYS A 205 -15.97 11.97 6.68
C LYS A 205 -15.24 12.25 5.37
N TRP A 206 -13.93 12.47 5.41
CA TRP A 206 -13.09 12.70 4.23
C TRP A 206 -12.25 11.49 3.88
N HIS A 207 -12.46 10.38 4.59
CA HIS A 207 -11.81 9.12 4.29
C HIS A 207 -12.33 8.59 2.96
N ASP A 208 -11.45 8.58 1.97
CA ASP A 208 -11.75 8.01 0.66
C ASP A 208 -11.69 6.49 0.72
N LYS A 209 -12.68 5.82 1.31
CA LYS A 209 -12.72 4.35 1.45
C LYS A 209 -12.68 3.61 0.11
N ASP A 210 -11.92 2.51 0.07
CA ASP A 210 -11.87 1.57 -1.08
C ASP A 210 -13.26 1.14 -1.56
N GLU A 211 -14.19 0.87 -0.63
CA GLU A 211 -15.57 0.44 -0.95
C GLU A 211 -16.35 1.41 -1.86
N MET A 212 -15.93 2.68 -1.96
CA MET A 212 -16.55 3.65 -2.86
C MET A 212 -16.17 3.44 -4.32
N TYR A 213 -15.00 2.85 -4.59
CA TYR A 213 -14.38 2.75 -5.92
C TYR A 213 -14.79 1.47 -6.66
N THR A 214 -16.10 1.23 -6.75
CA THR A 214 -16.63 0.07 -7.50
C THR A 214 -16.43 0.25 -9.01
N PRO A 215 -16.47 -0.83 -9.81
CA PRO A 215 -16.41 -0.73 -11.27
C PRO A 215 -17.46 0.23 -11.88
N GLU A 216 -18.67 0.25 -11.29
CA GLU A 216 -19.72 1.21 -11.67
C GLU A 216 -19.32 2.64 -11.34
N TYR A 217 -18.78 2.90 -10.14
CA TYR A 217 -18.33 4.22 -9.75
C TYR A 217 -17.22 4.74 -10.65
N LEU A 218 -16.20 3.91 -10.93
CA LEU A 218 -15.10 4.27 -11.83
C LEU A 218 -15.59 4.63 -13.23
N LYS A 219 -16.61 3.92 -13.71
CA LYS A 219 -17.23 4.20 -15.00
C LYS A 219 -18.09 5.46 -15.00
N GLU A 220 -18.95 5.64 -13.99
CA GLU A 220 -19.87 6.78 -13.89
C GLU A 220 -19.14 8.12 -13.68
N ASN A 221 -17.95 8.08 -13.08
CA ASN A 221 -17.11 9.24 -12.83
C ASN A 221 -15.94 9.34 -13.82
N GLU A 222 -16.00 8.62 -14.95
CA GLU A 222 -15.11 8.84 -16.10
C GLU A 222 -13.60 8.63 -15.80
N TYR A 223 -13.25 7.85 -14.77
CA TYR A 223 -11.84 7.58 -14.39
C TYR A 223 -11.02 6.96 -15.53
N TRP A 224 -11.68 6.19 -16.39
CA TRP A 224 -11.04 5.52 -17.53
C TRP A 224 -10.81 6.42 -18.76
N GLU A 225 -11.32 7.65 -18.80
CA GLU A 225 -11.20 8.48 -20.01
C GLU A 225 -9.74 8.80 -20.35
N GLY A 226 -8.95 9.24 -19.37
CA GLY A 226 -7.52 9.51 -19.58
C GLY A 226 -6.71 8.25 -19.91
N PHE A 227 -7.10 7.11 -19.35
CA PHE A 227 -6.53 5.81 -19.68
C PHE A 227 -6.81 5.44 -21.15
N ASP A 228 -8.06 5.61 -21.60
CA ASP A 228 -8.48 5.30 -22.97
C ASP A 228 -7.81 6.22 -24.02
N GLU A 229 -7.57 7.48 -23.67
CA GLU A 229 -6.80 8.41 -24.50
C GLU A 229 -5.35 7.94 -24.67
N GLN A 230 -4.68 7.52 -23.58
CA GLN A 230 -3.31 7.00 -23.63
C GLN A 230 -3.18 5.71 -24.46
N GLU A 231 -4.16 4.80 -24.37
CA GLU A 231 -4.19 3.56 -25.17
C GLU A 231 -4.33 3.85 -26.67
N SER A 232 -4.95 4.98 -27.03
CA SER A 232 -5.24 5.34 -28.43
C SER A 232 -4.09 6.03 -29.16
N ASP A 233 -3.10 6.58 -28.43
CA ASP A 233 -1.90 7.26 -28.95
C ASP A 233 -0.79 6.31 -29.41
#